data_AF-A0A2G6DKV6-F1
#
_entry.id   AF-A0A2G6DKV6-F1
#
_cell.length_a   1.000
_cell.length_b   1.000
_cell.length_c   1.000
_cell.angle_alpha   90.00
_cell.angle_beta   90.00
_cell.angle_gamma   90.00
#
_symmetry.space_group_name_H-M   'P 1'
#
loop_
_entity.id
_entity.type
_entity.pdbx_description
1 polymer ?
#
loop_
_entity_poly.entity_id
_entity_poly.type
_entity_poly.pdbx_seq_one_letter_code
_entity_poly.pdbx_strand_id
1 'polypeptide(L)'
;MEMDNTLLAGIMTSLATLIAAFITISSVKKANQNLEETDKYSIFNKTYTVLVRESDNNTVVVKDGFSWVAFFFHIFWLFFSRLWEAIFTLLIIFGGIFVHLYVVEITANIGFLKYYVKFIDSAPPFFVLLLGIFGNRLLIRKYTHSFCLLDNRNHKVVDSVVATTKANALLKYMEKNNNG
;
A
#
# COMPACT_ATOMS: atom_id res chain seq x y z
N MET A 1 76.97 -4.70 -8.20
CA MET A 1 75.90 -5.68 -7.91
C MET A 1 74.69 -5.23 -8.72
N GLU A 2 74.60 -5.67 -9.98
CA GLU A 2 73.45 -5.38 -10.84
C GLU A 2 72.29 -6.24 -10.36
N MET A 3 71.21 -5.60 -9.93
CA MET A 3 70.00 -6.30 -9.57
C MET A 3 69.32 -6.74 -10.88
N ASP A 4 69.10 -8.05 -11.02
CA ASP A 4 68.53 -8.67 -12.21
C ASP A 4 67.16 -8.06 -12.53
N ASN A 5 67.01 -7.50 -13.73
CA ASN A 5 65.79 -6.81 -14.19
C ASN A 5 64.55 -7.72 -14.14
N THR A 6 64.74 -9.05 -14.15
CA THR A 6 63.67 -10.03 -14.00
C THR A 6 63.06 -10.03 -12.60
N LEU A 7 63.87 -9.84 -11.55
CA LEU A 7 63.42 -9.74 -10.16
C LEU A 7 62.56 -8.49 -9.95
N LEU A 8 62.99 -7.35 -10.51
CA LEU A 8 62.26 -6.09 -10.41
C LEU A 8 60.89 -6.16 -11.10
N ALA A 9 60.81 -6.80 -12.27
CA ALA A 9 59.55 -7.02 -12.98
C ALA A 9 58.58 -7.91 -12.19
N GLY A 10 59.07 -8.95 -11.50
CA GLY A 10 58.27 -9.81 -10.62
C GLY A 10 57.71 -9.06 -9.41
N ILE A 11 58.51 -8.19 -8.80
CA ILE A 11 58.07 -7.35 -7.66
C ILE A 11 56.98 -6.37 -8.13
N MET A 12 57.18 -5.70 -9.26
CA MET A 12 56.24 -4.73 -9.80
C MET A 12 54.90 -5.35 -10.22
N THR A 13 54.92 -6.55 -10.82
CA THR A 13 53.69 -7.28 -11.17
C THR A 13 52.93 -7.72 -9.94
N SER A 14 53.60 -8.33 -8.94
CA SER A 14 52.92 -8.73 -7.70
C SER A 14 52.31 -7.56 -6.92
N LEU A 15 52.99 -6.41 -6.90
CA LEU A 15 52.47 -5.17 -6.30
C LEU A 15 51.23 -4.65 -7.04
N ALA A 16 51.24 -4.67 -8.38
CA ALA A 16 50.08 -4.24 -9.18
C ALA A 16 48.87 -5.14 -8.93
N THR A 17 49.04 -6.46 -8.84
CA THR A 17 47.95 -7.41 -8.53
C THR A 17 47.38 -7.17 -7.14
N LEU A 18 48.25 -6.88 -6.16
CA LEU A 18 47.84 -6.59 -4.79
C LEU A 18 47.01 -5.30 -4.71
N ILE A 19 47.43 -4.24 -5.41
CA ILE A 19 46.71 -2.97 -5.47
C ILE A 19 45.34 -3.16 -6.15
N ALA A 20 45.28 -3.89 -7.26
CA ALA A 20 44.02 -4.18 -7.96
C ALA A 20 43.05 -4.99 -7.07
N ALA A 21 43.56 -5.99 -6.33
CA ALA A 21 42.77 -6.75 -5.38
C ALA A 21 42.22 -5.85 -4.25
N PHE A 22 43.05 -4.95 -3.71
CA PHE A 22 42.64 -4.03 -2.64
C PHE A 22 41.54 -3.05 -3.11
N ILE A 23 41.68 -2.49 -4.31
CA ILE A 23 40.66 -1.61 -4.91
C ILE A 23 39.34 -2.37 -5.10
N THR A 24 39.41 -3.62 -5.58
CA THR A 24 38.23 -4.46 -5.79
C THR A 24 37.52 -4.77 -4.48
N ILE A 25 38.25 -5.15 -3.43
CA ILE A 25 37.70 -5.43 -2.10
C ILE A 25 37.04 -4.18 -1.50
N SER A 26 37.68 -3.02 -1.63
CA SER A 26 37.14 -1.74 -1.15
C SER A 26 35.83 -1.38 -1.88
N SER A 27 35.79 -1.54 -3.21
CA SER A 27 34.59 -1.30 -4.01
C SER A 27 33.45 -2.24 -3.62
N VAL A 28 33.73 -3.53 -3.44
CA VAL A 28 32.73 -4.53 -3.03
C VAL A 28 32.19 -4.22 -1.63
N LYS A 29 33.05 -3.83 -0.69
CA LYS A 29 32.62 -3.46 0.67
C LYS A 29 31.70 -2.24 0.65
N LYS A 30 32.01 -1.23 -0.16
CA LYS A 30 31.16 -0.04 -0.32
C LYS A 30 29.82 -0.38 -0.96
N ALA A 31 29.80 -1.28 -1.95
CA ALA A 31 28.56 -1.75 -2.57
C ALA A 31 27.66 -2.50 -1.56
N ASN A 32 28.25 -3.38 -0.75
CA ASN A 32 27.51 -4.14 0.27
C ASN A 32 26.93 -3.25 1.37
N GLN A 33 27.66 -2.21 1.81
CA GLN A 33 27.14 -1.25 2.79
C GLN A 33 25.93 -0.48 2.26
N ASN A 34 25.96 -0.09 0.98
CA ASN A 34 24.81 0.57 0.35
C ASN A 34 23.60 -0.38 0.24
N LEU A 35 23.82 -1.66 -0.04
CA LEU A 35 22.76 -2.67 -0.09
C LEU A 35 22.10 -2.88 1.28
N GLU A 36 22.89 -3.01 2.35
CA GLU A 36 22.37 -3.13 3.72
C GLU A 36 21.57 -1.89 4.16
N GLU A 37 22.00 -0.69 3.76
CA GLU A 37 21.20 0.52 4.00
C GLU A 37 19.87 0.46 3.23
N THR A 38 19.89 0.11 1.94
CA THR A 38 18.65 0.03 1.15
C THR A 38 17.65 -1.00 1.66
N ASP A 39 18.13 -2.16 2.13
CA ASP A 39 17.28 -3.22 2.68
C ASP A 39 16.68 -2.82 4.03
N LYS A 40 17.43 -2.11 4.87
CA LYS A 40 16.94 -1.63 6.16
C LYS A 40 15.77 -0.64 6.01
N TYR A 41 15.76 0.15 4.93
CA TYR A 41 14.64 1.06 4.63
C TYR A 41 13.50 0.39 3.84
N SER A 42 13.72 -0.79 3.25
CA SER A 42 12.70 -1.51 2.49
C SER A 42 11.47 -1.90 3.33
N ILE A 43 11.66 -2.19 4.61
CA ILE A 43 10.60 -2.60 5.55
C ILE A 43 9.63 -1.43 5.84
N PHE A 44 10.12 -0.19 5.71
CA PHE A 44 9.32 1.02 5.93
C PHE A 44 8.73 1.59 4.64
N ASN A 45 9.16 1.06 3.49
CA ASN A 45 8.65 1.47 2.20
C ASN A 45 7.22 0.96 2.02
N LYS A 46 6.32 1.92 1.80
CA LYS A 46 4.91 1.67 1.51
C LYS A 46 4.64 2.14 0.10
N THR A 47 3.79 1.39 -0.60
CA THR A 47 3.27 1.84 -1.89
C THR A 47 2.13 2.81 -1.65
N TYR A 48 2.13 3.89 -2.41
CA TYR A 48 1.08 4.89 -2.41
C TYR A 48 0.56 5.07 -3.82
N THR A 49 -0.76 5.02 -3.97
CA THR A 49 -1.45 5.40 -5.21
C THR A 49 -1.61 6.92 -5.24
N VAL A 50 -1.15 7.54 -6.32
CA VAL A 50 -1.29 8.98 -6.58
C VAL A 50 -2.47 9.22 -7.51
N LEU A 51 -3.38 10.06 -7.05
CA LEU A 51 -4.62 10.44 -7.71
C LEU A 51 -4.54 11.92 -8.06
N VAL A 52 -4.74 12.29 -9.33
CA VAL A 52 -4.71 13.68 -9.77
C VAL A 52 -6.05 14.06 -10.39
N ARG A 53 -6.60 15.20 -9.98
CA ARG A 53 -7.80 15.76 -10.58
C ARG A 53 -7.42 16.65 -11.76
N GLU A 54 -8.02 16.37 -12.91
CA GLU A 54 -7.72 17.06 -14.18
C GLU A 54 -8.14 18.54 -14.19
N SER A 55 -9.16 18.93 -13.41
CA SER A 55 -9.70 20.29 -13.43
C SER A 55 -8.84 21.33 -12.70
N ASP A 56 -8.17 20.95 -11.62
CA ASP A 56 -7.46 21.86 -10.71
C ASP A 56 -6.05 21.36 -10.34
N ASN A 57 -5.61 20.26 -10.97
CA ASN A 57 -4.36 19.56 -10.67
C ASN A 57 -4.21 19.18 -9.19
N ASN A 58 -5.34 18.98 -8.47
CA ASN A 58 -5.31 18.59 -7.07
C ASN A 58 -4.83 17.15 -6.93
N THR A 59 -3.74 16.97 -6.20
CA THR A 59 -3.07 15.68 -6.03
C THR A 59 -3.39 15.08 -4.66
N VAL A 60 -4.04 13.92 -4.68
CA VAL A 60 -4.36 13.13 -3.49
C VAL A 60 -3.53 11.86 -3.49
N VAL A 61 -2.79 11.64 -2.41
CA VAL A 61 -2.01 10.42 -2.22
C VAL A 61 -2.71 9.52 -1.21
N VAL A 62 -2.94 8.26 -1.60
CA VAL A 62 -3.58 7.24 -0.76
C VAL A 62 -2.62 6.09 -0.56
N LYS A 63 -2.49 5.61 0.69
CA LYS A 63 -1.63 4.46 1.00
C LYS A 63 -2.29 3.19 0.49
N ASP A 64 -1.52 2.31 -0.14
CA ASP A 64 -2.00 1.00 -0.55
C ASP A 64 -1.97 -0.02 0.61
N GLY A 65 -2.85 -1.01 0.52
CA GLY A 65 -2.96 -2.10 1.49
C GLY A 65 -3.82 -1.75 2.71
N PHE A 66 -3.48 -2.36 3.86
CA PHE A 66 -4.32 -2.34 5.06
C PHE A 66 -4.44 -0.93 5.69
N SER A 67 -5.68 -0.57 6.03
CA SER A 67 -6.05 0.64 6.74
C SER A 67 -6.30 0.34 8.21
N TRP A 68 -5.30 0.64 9.04
CA TRP A 68 -5.42 0.52 10.50
C TRP A 68 -6.53 1.39 11.08
N VAL A 69 -6.76 2.57 10.49
CA VAL A 69 -7.82 3.47 10.94
C VAL A 69 -9.21 2.88 10.65
N ALA A 70 -9.39 2.27 9.48
CA ALA A 70 -10.64 1.58 9.14
C ALA A 70 -10.88 0.34 10.03
N PHE A 71 -9.80 -0.31 10.48
CA PHE A 71 -9.89 -1.45 11.40
C PHE A 71 -10.29 -1.01 12.82
N PHE A 72 -9.52 -0.13 13.46
CA PHE A 72 -9.80 0.25 14.86
C PHE A 72 -11.02 1.16 14.99
N PHE A 73 -11.23 2.06 14.03
CA PHE A 73 -12.28 3.08 14.09
C PHE A 73 -13.34 2.88 13.01
N HIS A 74 -13.71 1.64 12.70
CA HIS A 74 -14.61 1.26 11.60
C HIS A 74 -15.82 2.19 11.37
N ILE A 75 -16.70 2.38 12.37
CA ILE A 75 -17.88 3.26 12.23
C ILE A 75 -17.45 4.72 12.04
N PHE A 76 -16.65 5.27 12.95
CA PHE A 76 -16.21 6.67 12.88
C PHE A 76 -15.47 6.99 11.58
N TRP A 77 -14.65 6.04 11.09
CA TRP A 77 -13.90 6.16 9.86
C TRP A 77 -14.80 6.17 8.63
N LEU A 78 -15.84 5.33 8.59
CA LEU A 78 -16.83 5.33 7.50
C LEU A 78 -17.58 6.66 7.42
N PHE A 79 -18.00 7.20 8.56
CA PHE A 79 -18.66 8.50 8.66
C PHE A 79 -17.73 9.66 8.28
N PHE A 80 -16.52 9.69 8.84
CA PHE A 80 -15.51 10.72 8.56
C PHE A 80 -15.07 10.71 7.09
N SER A 81 -14.90 9.52 6.53
CA SER A 81 -14.58 9.33 5.11
C SER A 81 -15.77 9.59 4.20
N ARG A 82 -16.95 9.96 4.72
CA ARG A 82 -18.20 10.21 3.97
C ARG A 82 -18.52 9.07 3.00
N LEU A 83 -18.26 7.82 3.40
CA LEU A 83 -18.49 6.61 2.61
C LEU A 83 -19.95 6.10 2.77
N TRP A 84 -20.91 7.03 2.73
CA TRP A 84 -22.33 6.75 3.01
C TRP A 84 -22.91 5.66 2.11
N GLU A 85 -22.51 5.65 0.85
CA GLU A 85 -22.97 4.62 -0.10
C GLU A 85 -22.48 3.23 0.24
N ALA A 86 -21.25 3.10 0.78
CA ALA A 86 -20.78 1.82 1.27
C ALA A 86 -21.63 1.36 2.45
N ILE A 87 -22.04 2.28 3.35
CA ILE A 87 -22.94 1.99 4.47
C ILE A 87 -24.32 1.55 3.94
N PHE A 88 -24.93 2.29 3.03
CA PHE A 88 -26.24 1.95 2.47
C PHE A 88 -26.22 0.62 1.71
N THR A 89 -25.18 0.39 0.89
CA THR A 89 -25.00 -0.87 0.18
C THR A 89 -24.92 -2.03 1.17
N LEU A 90 -24.15 -1.85 2.25
CA LEU A 90 -24.04 -2.85 3.30
C LEU A 90 -25.38 -3.13 3.97
N LEU A 91 -26.12 -2.07 4.29
CA LEU A 91 -27.43 -2.16 4.96
C LEU A 91 -28.46 -2.87 4.09
N ILE A 92 -28.45 -2.61 2.78
CA ILE A 92 -29.30 -3.31 1.81
C ILE A 92 -28.93 -4.79 1.72
N ILE A 93 -27.63 -5.12 1.66
CA ILE A 93 -27.17 -6.52 1.58
C ILE A 93 -27.56 -7.28 2.85
N PHE A 94 -27.22 -6.76 4.03
CA PHE A 94 -27.56 -7.42 5.29
C PHE A 94 -29.07 -7.47 5.53
N GLY A 95 -29.80 -6.40 5.20
CA GLY A 95 -31.25 -6.37 5.28
C GLY A 95 -31.91 -7.39 4.37
N GLY A 96 -31.42 -7.53 3.13
CA GLY A 96 -31.90 -8.53 2.17
C GLY A 96 -31.64 -9.96 2.65
N ILE A 97 -30.44 -10.24 3.17
CA ILE A 97 -30.10 -11.53 3.78
C ILE A 97 -31.01 -11.82 4.98
N PHE A 98 -31.22 -10.83 5.85
CA PHE A 98 -32.10 -10.95 7.02
C PHE A 98 -33.53 -11.30 6.61
N VAL A 99 -34.11 -10.55 5.66
CA VAL A 99 -35.46 -10.78 5.16
C VAL A 99 -35.58 -12.16 4.52
N HIS A 100 -34.62 -12.55 3.67
CA HIS A 100 -34.62 -13.85 3.02
C HIS A 100 -34.64 -14.99 4.05
N LEU A 101 -33.78 -14.93 5.06
CA LEU A 101 -33.69 -15.96 6.09
C LEU A 101 -34.93 -15.98 6.99
N TYR A 102 -35.51 -14.82 7.29
CA TYR A 102 -36.77 -14.72 8.03
C TYR A 102 -37.93 -15.39 7.28
N VAL A 103 -38.04 -15.16 5.97
CA VAL A 103 -39.05 -15.80 5.12
C VAL A 103 -38.85 -17.32 5.10
N VAL A 104 -37.60 -17.79 4.91
CA VAL A 104 -37.27 -19.22 4.92
C VAL A 104 -37.69 -19.87 6.24
N GLU A 105 -37.39 -19.24 7.38
CA GLU A 105 -37.77 -19.75 8.71
C GLU A 105 -39.29 -19.94 8.84
N ILE A 106 -40.08 -18.93 8.45
CA ILE A 106 -41.54 -19.01 8.50
C ILE A 106 -42.06 -20.12 7.58
N THR A 107 -41.54 -20.22 6.36
CA THR A 107 -42.05 -21.17 5.36
C THR A 107 -41.67 -22.63 5.65
N ALA A 108 -40.48 -22.87 6.20
CA ALA A 108 -39.93 -24.21 6.30
C ALA A 108 -39.77 -24.73 7.74
N ASN A 109 -39.95 -23.86 8.74
CA ASN A 109 -39.97 -24.19 10.17
C ASN A 109 -38.77 -25.05 10.63
N ILE A 110 -37.59 -24.74 10.10
CA ILE A 110 -36.38 -25.57 10.23
C ILE A 110 -35.52 -25.16 11.45
N GLY A 111 -35.89 -24.09 12.17
CA GLY A 111 -35.11 -23.59 13.32
C GLY A 111 -33.79 -22.92 12.91
N PHE A 112 -33.67 -22.42 11.68
CA PHE A 112 -32.49 -21.72 11.18
C PHE A 112 -32.20 -20.43 11.95
N LEU A 113 -33.23 -19.82 12.54
CA LEU A 113 -33.10 -18.57 13.28
C LEU A 113 -32.02 -18.66 14.38
N LYS A 114 -31.90 -19.82 15.06
CA LYS A 114 -30.90 -20.03 16.12
C LYS A 114 -29.46 -20.03 15.58
N TYR A 115 -29.23 -20.60 14.40
CA TYR A 115 -27.92 -20.59 13.75
C TYR A 115 -27.60 -19.20 13.20
N TYR A 116 -28.62 -18.50 12.71
CA TYR A 116 -28.47 -17.17 12.16
C TYR A 116 -28.08 -16.13 13.23
N VAL A 117 -28.73 -16.15 14.40
CA VAL A 117 -28.34 -15.26 15.51
C VAL A 117 -26.87 -15.49 15.88
N LYS A 118 -26.43 -16.75 15.97
CA LYS A 118 -25.01 -17.08 16.21
C LYS A 118 -24.08 -16.60 15.09
N PHE A 119 -24.54 -16.66 13.84
CA PHE A 119 -23.77 -16.15 12.70
C PHE A 119 -23.63 -14.62 12.76
N ILE A 120 -24.71 -13.90 13.05
CA ILE A 120 -24.65 -12.44 13.25
C ILE A 120 -23.71 -12.09 14.40
N ASP A 121 -23.81 -12.77 15.54
CA ASP A 121 -22.96 -12.48 16.71
C ASP A 121 -21.47 -12.70 16.41
N SER A 122 -21.15 -13.61 15.50
CA SER A 122 -19.77 -13.90 15.08
C SER A 122 -19.29 -13.09 13.86
N ALA A 123 -20.19 -12.41 13.13
CA ALA A 123 -19.86 -11.63 11.94
C ALA A 123 -19.04 -10.34 12.17
N PRO A 124 -19.22 -9.56 13.27
CA PRO A 124 -18.52 -8.29 13.49
C PRO A 124 -16.99 -8.33 13.32
N PRO A 125 -16.23 -9.28 13.89
CA PRO A 125 -14.78 -9.32 13.70
C PRO A 125 -14.37 -9.49 12.23
N PHE A 126 -15.11 -10.29 11.45
CA PHE A 126 -14.85 -10.43 10.01
C PHE A 126 -15.16 -9.14 9.26
N PHE A 127 -16.24 -8.45 9.63
CA PHE A 127 -16.60 -7.18 9.02
C PHE A 127 -15.54 -6.11 9.27
N VAL A 128 -15.03 -6.01 10.50
CA VAL A 128 -13.96 -5.07 10.85
C VAL A 128 -12.66 -5.41 10.10
N LEU A 129 -12.33 -6.70 9.97
CA LEU A 129 -11.18 -7.15 9.19
C LEU A 129 -11.30 -6.76 7.71
N LEU A 130 -12.48 -6.98 7.11
CA LEU A 130 -12.77 -6.59 5.74
C LEU A 130 -12.61 -5.09 5.55
N LEU A 131 -13.11 -4.26 6.47
CA LEU A 131 -12.88 -2.81 6.42
C LEU A 131 -11.41 -2.43 6.52
N GLY A 132 -10.62 -3.14 7.31
CA GLY A 132 -9.17 -2.95 7.36
C GLY A 132 -8.50 -3.23 6.01
N ILE A 133 -8.84 -4.36 5.37
CA ILE A 133 -8.25 -4.78 4.09
C ILE A 133 -8.70 -3.85 2.94
N PHE A 134 -9.99 -3.52 2.90
CA PHE A 134 -10.59 -2.79 1.78
C PHE A 134 -10.70 -1.29 2.01
N GLY A 135 -10.45 -0.77 3.21
CA GLY A 135 -10.70 0.63 3.56
C GLY A 135 -9.97 1.63 2.65
N ASN A 136 -8.68 1.41 2.39
CA ASN A 136 -7.93 2.28 1.47
C ASN A 136 -8.41 2.14 0.01
N ARG A 137 -8.85 0.94 -0.39
CA ARG A 137 -9.43 0.71 -1.73
C ARG A 137 -10.76 1.43 -1.89
N LEU A 138 -11.60 1.45 -0.84
CA LEU A 138 -12.85 2.22 -0.83
C LEU A 138 -12.58 3.72 -0.93
N LEU A 139 -11.52 4.22 -0.29
CA LEU A 139 -11.09 5.61 -0.46
C LEU A 139 -10.66 5.90 -1.89
N ILE A 140 -9.80 5.07 -2.48
CA ILE A 140 -9.40 5.22 -3.90
C ILE A 140 -10.65 5.23 -4.78
N ARG A 141 -11.55 4.27 -4.61
CA ARG A 141 -12.78 4.18 -5.39
C ARG A 141 -13.67 5.41 -5.23
N LYS A 142 -13.75 6.01 -4.04
CA LYS A 142 -14.46 7.27 -3.80
C LYS A 142 -13.85 8.45 -4.56
N TYR A 143 -12.53 8.50 -4.71
CA TYR A 143 -11.85 9.57 -5.45
C TYR A 143 -11.83 9.33 -6.96
N THR A 144 -11.89 8.07 -7.42
CA THR A 144 -11.84 7.73 -8.85
C THR A 144 -13.23 7.68 -9.47
N HIS A 145 -14.21 7.12 -8.75
CA HIS A 145 -15.58 7.03 -9.23
C HIS A 145 -16.44 8.08 -8.53
N SER A 146 -17.08 8.91 -9.34
CA SER A 146 -18.17 9.81 -8.93
C SER A 146 -19.38 8.96 -8.54
N PHE A 147 -19.34 8.45 -7.31
CA PHE A 147 -20.39 7.63 -6.73
C PHE A 147 -21.65 8.46 -6.40
N CYS A 148 -21.46 9.76 -6.17
CA CYS A 148 -22.54 10.74 -6.10
C CYS A 148 -22.58 11.65 -7.33
N LEU A 149 -23.80 11.89 -7.84
CA LEU A 149 -24.18 12.97 -8.77
C LEU A 149 -23.89 14.40 -8.25
N LEU A 150 -23.29 14.54 -7.06
CA LEU A 150 -23.16 15.80 -6.30
C LEU A 150 -21.71 16.25 -6.09
N ASP A 151 -20.69 15.46 -6.44
CA ASP A 151 -19.31 15.87 -6.25
C ASP A 151 -18.40 15.26 -7.33
N ASN A 152 -18.11 16.07 -8.35
CA ASN A 152 -17.31 15.71 -9.52
C ASN A 152 -15.81 15.66 -9.17
N ARG A 153 -15.44 14.79 -8.23
CA ARG A 153 -14.03 14.60 -7.82
C ARG A 153 -13.32 13.64 -8.76
N ASN A 154 -13.48 13.76 -10.09
CA ASN A 154 -12.88 12.88 -11.10
C ASN A 154 -11.34 12.87 -11.05
N HIS A 155 -10.76 12.21 -10.05
CA HIS A 155 -9.33 11.99 -9.99
C HIS A 155 -9.01 10.76 -10.82
N LYS A 156 -8.01 10.89 -11.69
CA LYS A 156 -7.44 9.75 -12.41
C LYS A 156 -6.29 9.18 -11.58
N VAL A 157 -6.17 7.86 -11.58
CA VAL A 157 -4.98 7.18 -11.05
C VAL A 157 -3.85 7.44 -12.04
N VAL A 158 -2.81 8.15 -11.61
CA VAL A 158 -1.70 8.55 -12.50
C VAL A 158 -0.48 7.67 -12.27
N ASP A 159 -0.15 7.39 -11.01
CA ASP A 159 1.08 6.67 -10.68
C ASP A 159 0.97 5.92 -9.35
N SER A 160 1.89 4.98 -9.13
CA SER A 160 2.13 4.31 -7.86
C SER A 160 3.56 4.56 -7.41
N VAL A 161 3.74 5.21 -6.26
CA VAL A 161 5.05 5.64 -5.77
C VAL A 161 5.40 4.91 -4.47
N VAL A 162 6.61 4.38 -4.40
CA VAL A 162 7.15 3.76 -3.19
C VAL A 162 7.86 4.82 -2.32
N ALA A 163 7.36 5.02 -1.10
CA ALA A 163 7.90 5.99 -0.16
C ALA A 163 7.69 5.58 1.30
N THR A 164 8.42 6.23 2.21
CA THR A 164 8.28 6.03 3.66
C THR A 164 7.07 6.76 4.25
N THR A 165 6.72 7.91 3.68
CA THR A 165 5.63 8.77 4.15
C THR A 165 4.79 9.28 2.97
N LYS A 166 3.57 9.71 3.29
CA LYS A 166 2.65 10.32 2.30
C LYS A 166 3.23 11.61 1.69
N ALA A 167 3.91 12.43 2.49
CA ALA A 167 4.55 13.66 2.03
C ALA A 167 5.71 13.36 1.07
N ASN A 168 6.53 12.35 1.39
CA ASN A 168 7.63 11.93 0.52
C ASN A 168 7.13 11.33 -0.79
N ALA A 169 6.03 10.58 -0.77
CA ALA A 169 5.40 10.08 -2.00
C ALA A 169 4.94 11.23 -2.91
N LEU A 170 4.34 12.27 -2.33
CA LEU A 170 3.92 13.46 -3.07
C LEU A 170 5.12 14.22 -3.64
N LEU A 171 6.18 14.44 -2.86
CA LEU A 171 7.41 15.11 -3.33
C LEU A 171 8.05 14.34 -4.49
N LYS A 172 8.20 13.02 -4.37
CA LYS A 172 8.75 12.17 -5.44
C LYS A 172 7.93 12.24 -6.72
N TYR A 173 6.60 12.29 -6.61
CA TYR A 173 5.72 12.45 -7.76
C TYR A 173 5.93 13.82 -8.45
N MET A 174 5.99 14.90 -7.66
CA MET A 174 6.21 16.25 -8.21
C MET A 174 7.58 16.40 -8.88
N GLU A 175 8.63 15.84 -8.28
CA GLU A 175 9.97 15.83 -8.86
C GLU A 175 10.02 15.06 -10.20
N LYS A 176 9.38 13.89 -10.25
CA LYS A 176 9.27 13.09 -11.47
C LYS A 176 8.55 13.84 -12.59
N ASN A 177 7.51 14.61 -12.26
CA ASN A 177 6.71 15.36 -13.24
C ASN A 177 7.36 16.68 -13.69
N ASN A 178 8.30 17.24 -12.93
CA ASN A 178 9.04 18.45 -13.32
C ASN A 178 10.25 18.17 -14.22
N ASN A 179 10.77 16.93 -14.19
CA ASN A 179 11.99 16.52 -14.90
C ASN A 179 11.72 15.81 -16.24
N GLY A 180 10.46 15.61 -16.62
CA GLY A 180 10.04 14.95 -17.87
C GLY A 180 9.33 15.91 -18.81
#